data_AF-A0A7T5RRI1-F1
#
_entry.id   AF-A0A7T5RRI1-F1
#
_cell.length_a   1.000
_cell.length_b   1.000
_cell.length_c   1.000
_cell.angle_alpha   90.00
_cell.angle_beta   90.00
_cell.angle_gamma   90.00
#
_symmetry.space_group_name_H-M   'P 1'
#
loop_
_entity.id
_entity.type
_entity.pdbx_description
1 polymer ?
#
loop_
_entity_poly.entity_id
_entity_poly.type
_entity_poly.pdbx_seq_one_letter_code
_entity_poly.pdbx_strand_id
1 'polypeptide(L)' 'MKKALVALPDQIWDIIDRDLEGKLGTGYSDTIRNIVLNWLSEKGYLDKSGKSGKEK' A
#
# COMPACT_ATOMS: atom_id res chain seq x y z
N MET A 1 8.28 -8.09 -10.36
CA MET A 1 7.39 -7.10 -9.70
C MET A 1 6.65 -6.30 -10.76
N LYS A 2 5.34 -6.08 -10.58
CA LYS A 2 4.61 -5.09 -11.39
C LYS A 2 4.93 -3.70 -10.84
N LYS A 3 5.13 -2.72 -11.71
CA LYS A 3 5.43 -1.32 -11.35
C LYS A 3 4.34 -0.42 -11.91
N ALA A 4 3.98 0.61 -11.16
CA ALA A 4 3.07 1.67 -11.60
C ALA A 4 3.73 3.01 -11.27
N LEU A 5 3.70 3.94 -12.24
CA LEU A 5 4.05 5.33 -12.00
C LEU A 5 2.78 6.08 -11.63
N VAL A 6 2.82 6.83 -10.53
CA VAL A 6 1.68 7.60 -10.03
C VAL A 6 2.13 9.03 -9.77
N ALA A 7 1.25 9.98 -10.04
CA ALA A 7 1.41 11.35 -9.59
C ALA A 7 0.60 11.52 -8.30
N LEU A 8 1.26 11.95 -7.23
CA LEU A 8 0.63 12.26 -5.95
C LEU A 8 0.62 13.78 -5.76
N PRO A 9 -0.40 14.36 -5.10
CA PRO A 9 -0.34 15.76 -4.70
C PRO A 9 0.85 16.01 -3.78
N ASP A 10 1.49 17.18 -3.90
CA ASP A 10 2.70 17.53 -3.15
C ASP A 10 2.50 17.37 -1.63
N GLN A 11 1.35 17.78 -1.11
CA GLN A 11 1.03 17.64 0.31
C GLN A 11 1.05 16.18 0.79
N ILE A 12 0.63 15.23 -0.06
CA ILE A 12 0.66 13.80 0.27
C ILE A 12 2.09 13.27 0.20
N TRP A 13 2.86 13.73 -0.78
CA TRP A 13 4.27 13.38 -0.90
C TRP A 13 5.07 13.85 0.32
N ASP A 14 4.85 15.08 0.76
CA ASP A 14 5.51 15.65 1.95
C ASP A 14 5.23 14.84 3.23
N ILE A 15 3.99 14.35 3.39
CA ILE A 15 3.63 13.48 4.53
C ILE A 15 4.39 12.15 4.44
N ILE A 16 4.44 11.54 3.25
CA ILE A 16 5.14 10.26 3.05
C ILE A 16 6.63 10.42 3.35
N ASP A 17 7.25 11.46 2.82
CA ASP A 17 8.68 11.73 2.94
C ASP A 17 9.09 12.08 4.38
N ARG A 18 8.36 12.97 5.05
CA ARG A 18 8.76 13.49 6.36
C ARG A 18 8.28 12.64 7.53
N ASP A 19 7.06 12.12 7.44
CA ASP A 19 6.40 11.53 8.60
C ASP A 19 6.39 10.01 8.58
N LEU A 20 6.40 9.39 7.39
CA LEU A 20 6.14 7.96 7.23
C LEU A 20 7.38 7.16 6.83
N GLU A 21 8.30 7.74 6.06
CA GLU A 21 9.56 7.09 5.72
C GLU A 21 10.39 6.82 6.99
N GLY A 22 10.93 5.61 7.11
CA GLY A 22 11.63 5.15 8.30
C GLY A 22 10.74 4.67 9.45
N LYS A 23 9.45 5.04 9.49
CA LYS A 23 8.47 4.50 10.44
C LYS A 23 7.69 3.31 9.88
N LEU A 24 7.26 3.41 8.63
CA LEU A 24 6.43 2.39 7.96
C LEU A 24 7.19 1.51 6.96
N GLY A 25 8.44 1.85 6.62
CA GLY A 25 9.24 1.08 5.67
C GLY A 25 10.63 1.67 5.43
N THR A 26 11.49 0.89 4.77
CA THR A 26 12.89 1.27 4.47
C THR A 26 13.05 1.86 3.07
N GLY A 27 12.07 2.66 2.63
CA GLY A 27 12.07 3.44 1.39
C GLY A 27 10.67 3.70 0.85
N TYR A 28 10.51 4.71 -0.03
CA TYR A 28 9.20 5.12 -0.56
C TYR A 28 8.33 3.98 -1.12
N SER A 29 8.91 3.05 -1.88
CA SER A 29 8.16 1.93 -2.47
C SER A 29 7.60 0.98 -1.41
N ASP A 30 8.36 0.73 -0.34
CA ASP A 30 7.93 -0.11 0.78
C ASP A 30 6.89 0.62 1.63
N THR A 31 7.14 1.89 1.95
CA THR A 31 6.19 2.75 2.67
C THR A 31 4.83 2.80 1.95
N ILE A 32 4.82 3.11 0.65
CA ILE A 32 3.57 3.16 -0.14
C ILE A 32 2.90 1.79 -0.20
N ARG A 33 3.67 0.70 -0.36
CA ARG A 33 3.13 -0.66 -0.34
C ARG A 33 2.43 -0.96 0.98
N ASN A 34 3.04 -0.61 2.11
CA ASN A 34 2.47 -0.89 3.43
C ASN A 34 1.22 -0.05 3.70
N ILE A 35 1.18 1.21 3.24
CA ILE A 35 -0.03 2.04 3.26
C ILE A 35 -1.16 1.39 2.45
N VAL A 36 -0.88 0.96 1.21
CA VAL A 36 -1.89 0.33 0.36
C VAL A 36 -2.39 -0.98 0.96
N LEU A 37 -1.50 -1.82 1.48
CA LEU A 37 -1.88 -3.08 2.14
C LEU A 37 -2.78 -2.84 3.35
N ASN A 38 -2.41 -1.88 4.20
CA ASN A 38 -3.20 -1.57 5.38
C ASN A 38 -4.60 -1.07 4.98
N TRP A 39 -4.68 -0.11 4.05
CA TRP A 39 -5.96 0.38 3.55
C TRP A 39 -6.83 -0.72 2.93
N LEU A 40 -6.25 -1.61 2.13
CA LEU A 40 -6.98 -2.75 1.55
C LEU A 40 -7.47 -3.73 2.63
N SER A 41 -6.68 -3.94 3.69
CA SER A 41 -7.07 -4.74 4.85
C SER A 41 -8.24 -4.12 5.60
N GLU A 42 -8.14 -2.83 5.94
CA GLU A 42 -9.21 -2.08 6.63
C GLU A 42 -10.53 -2.09 5.87
N LYS A 43 -10.47 -2.11 4.55
CA LYS A 43 -11.66 -2.20 3.67
C LYS A 43 -12.15 -3.63 3.43
N GLY A 44 -11.48 -4.64 3.98
CA GLY A 44 -11.83 -6.05 3.81
C GLY A 44 -11.59 -6.59 2.40
N TYR A 45 -10.77 -5.92 1.57
CA TYR A 45 -10.41 -6.43 0.25
C TYR A 45 -9.44 -7.63 0.35
N LEU A 46 -8.66 -7.71 1.43
CA LEU A 46 -7.77 -8.84 1.67
C LEU A 46 -8.52 -10.06 2.25
N ASP A 47 -9.56 -9.87 3.06
CA ASP A 47 -10.35 -10.98 3.65
C ASP A 47 -11.23 -11.71 2.62
N LYS A 48 -11.64 -11.02 1.55
CA LYS A 48 -12.38 -11.62 0.43
C LYS A 48 -11.56 -12.63 -0.38
N SER A 49 -10.24 -12.69 -0.18
CA SER A 49 -9.37 -13.61 -0.90
C SER A 49 -9.41 -15.07 -0.39
N GLY A 50 -10.12 -15.35 0.71
CA GLY A 50 -10.29 -16.72 1.25
C GLY A 50 -11.39 -17.59 0.61
N LYS A 51 -12.20 -17.07 -0.33
CA LYS A 51 -13.28 -17.82 -1.00
C LYS A 51 -13.17 -17.88 -2.53
N SER A 52 -11.95 -17.92 -3.04
CA SER A 52 -11.74 -18.34 -4.43
C SER A 52 -10.53 -19.27 -4.56
N GLY A 53 -10.45 -20.25 -3.66
CA GLY A 53 -9.79 -21.51 -3.95
C GLY A 53 -10.69 -22.27 -4.94
N LYS A 54 -10.18 -22.49 -6.15
CA LYS A 54 -10.83 -23.26 -7.20
C LYS A 54 -11.17 -24.66 -6.70
N GLU A 55 -12.45 -25.02 -6.74
CA GLU A 55 -12.90 -26.40 -6.82
C GLU A 55 -13.45 -26.58 -8.24
N LYS A 56 -12.64 -27.19 -9.11
CA LYS A 56 -13.02 -27.90 -10.33
C LYS A 56 -11.94 -28.93 -10.63
#